data_AF-A0A1J5Q7X7-F1
#
_entry.id   AF-A0A1J5Q7X7-F1
#
_cell.length_a   1.000
_cell.length_b   1.000
_cell.length_c   1.000
_cell.angle_alpha   90.00
_cell.angle_beta   90.00
_cell.angle_gamma   90.00
#
_symmetry.space_group_name_H-M   'P 1'
#
loop_
_entity.id
_entity.type
_entity.pdbx_description
1 polymer ?
#
loop_
_entity_poly.entity_id
_entity_poly.type
_entity_poly.pdbx_seq_one_letter_code
_entity_poly.pdbx_strand_id
1 'polypeptide(L)'
;MVAGVQDGVWPDLRLRDSLLGAGRLVEICDGRDAGAGDSPSLARRAVLGDELRSFVVATSRARTSLLVTAVDGEDLVPSSFVDLVQAVEVEDEDGRDPRRTVAGRPLDLSGVVAGLRADLEESVGTGPDAVLDVEAARLLAVLAREGVDGADPGQWYGLAPLSSEAPLWAEDAVVPVSPSKVELVRTCALRWALESAGGAAPGATSQSLGTLVHALAHDLPRGTYAELSAELDRRWDELGLGDGWTATAERRRADRMIRRLADYLAQAGEPVLLEAPFRLDVGRARVRGTADRLERRGDGEVEVVDLKTGRRAPKAEESQENPQLGSYQLAVDSGAFEGLPAGTRSAGARLVFVGDVNKGYAERRQHALEPDETGATHAHRAIAGAVEAMAASCFTATVNDLCPMCPVRRSCPAQDDGEQVGR
;
A
#
# COMPACT_ATOMS: atom_id res chain seq x y z
N MET A 1 -43.31 -10.91 13.43
CA MET A 1 -42.42 -10.62 12.30
C MET A 1 -41.97 -11.93 11.70
N VAL A 2 -42.02 -12.08 10.38
CA VAL A 2 -41.43 -13.18 9.63
C VAL A 2 -40.33 -12.59 8.77
N ALA A 3 -39.08 -12.89 9.08
CA ALA A 3 -37.93 -12.29 8.42
C ALA A 3 -37.26 -13.27 7.45
N GLY A 4 -36.56 -12.75 6.44
CA GLY A 4 -35.80 -13.55 5.49
C GLY A 4 -36.67 -14.38 4.55
N VAL A 5 -37.82 -13.85 4.12
CA VAL A 5 -38.72 -14.52 3.16
C VAL A 5 -38.17 -14.35 1.74
N GLN A 6 -37.04 -14.99 1.49
CA GLN A 6 -36.25 -14.90 0.27
C GLN A 6 -36.46 -16.12 -0.61
N ASP A 7 -36.36 -15.91 -1.93
CA ASP A 7 -36.37 -17.02 -2.87
C ASP A 7 -35.21 -17.99 -2.56
N GLY A 8 -35.48 -19.29 -2.67
CA GLY A 8 -34.54 -20.36 -2.28
C GLY A 8 -34.27 -20.51 -0.77
N VAL A 9 -34.70 -19.57 0.09
CA VAL A 9 -34.66 -19.70 1.56
C VAL A 9 -36.00 -20.17 2.09
N TRP A 10 -37.10 -19.53 1.66
CA TRP A 10 -38.46 -19.90 2.03
C TRP A 10 -39.41 -19.59 0.87
N PRO A 11 -39.94 -20.60 0.15
CA PRO A 11 -39.90 -22.05 0.43
C PRO A 11 -38.56 -22.72 0.13
N ASP A 12 -38.12 -23.60 1.04
CA ASP A 12 -36.99 -24.51 0.81
C ASP A 12 -37.46 -25.76 0.06
N LEU A 13 -37.39 -25.74 -1.27
CA LEU A 13 -37.84 -26.83 -2.13
C LEU A 13 -36.81 -27.96 -2.30
N ARG A 14 -35.73 -27.96 -1.53
CA ARG A 14 -34.71 -29.02 -1.59
C ARG A 14 -35.31 -30.32 -1.06
N LEU A 15 -35.22 -31.37 -1.87
CA LEU A 15 -35.66 -32.71 -1.47
C LEU A 15 -34.64 -33.31 -0.50
N ARG A 16 -35.03 -33.38 0.77
CA ARG A 16 -34.29 -34.08 1.82
C ARG A 16 -34.58 -35.59 1.72
N ASP A 17 -33.64 -36.43 2.13
CA ASP A 17 -33.79 -37.91 2.19
C ASP A 17 -34.01 -38.66 0.87
N SER A 18 -33.59 -38.08 -0.27
CA SER A 18 -33.73 -38.71 -1.59
C SER A 18 -32.94 -40.01 -1.78
N LEU A 19 -31.84 -40.20 -1.03
CA LEU A 19 -30.94 -41.34 -1.21
C LEU A 19 -31.41 -42.62 -0.51
N LEU A 20 -32.03 -42.50 0.66
CA LEU A 20 -32.58 -43.63 1.43
C LEU A 20 -34.10 -43.76 1.29
N GLY A 21 -34.78 -42.75 0.74
CA GLY A 21 -36.22 -42.80 0.49
C GLY A 21 -37.06 -42.89 1.77
N ALA A 22 -36.52 -42.45 2.92
CA ALA A 22 -37.16 -42.61 4.23
C ALA A 22 -38.56 -41.97 4.28
N GLY A 23 -38.75 -40.79 3.70
CA GLY A 23 -40.06 -40.15 3.59
C GLY A 23 -41.08 -40.97 2.79
N ARG A 24 -40.65 -41.57 1.67
CA ARG A 24 -41.49 -42.45 0.85
C ARG A 24 -41.87 -43.73 1.61
N LEU A 25 -40.94 -44.30 2.37
CA LEU A 25 -41.22 -45.48 3.20
C LEU A 25 -42.32 -45.18 4.23
N VAL A 26 -42.29 -44.01 4.87
CA VAL A 26 -43.35 -43.57 5.80
C VAL A 26 -44.69 -43.43 5.09
N GLU A 27 -44.74 -42.83 3.90
CA GLU A 27 -45.96 -42.71 3.11
C GLU A 27 -46.56 -44.07 2.71
N ILE A 28 -45.70 -45.04 2.35
CA ILE A 28 -46.12 -46.43 2.05
C ILE A 28 -46.67 -47.10 3.31
N CYS A 29 -45.98 -46.98 4.45
CA CYS A 29 -46.41 -47.57 5.72
C CYS A 29 -47.76 -47.01 6.20
N ASP A 30 -48.01 -45.72 5.97
CA ASP A 30 -49.27 -45.07 6.33
C ASP A 30 -50.39 -45.28 5.30
N GLY A 31 -50.14 -46.04 4.22
CA GLY A 31 -51.11 -46.29 3.14
C GLY A 31 -51.46 -45.03 2.32
N ARG A 32 -50.58 -44.03 2.33
CA ARG A 32 -50.76 -42.72 1.68
C ARG A 32 -49.91 -42.55 0.42
N ASP A 33 -49.21 -43.59 -0.02
CA ASP A 33 -48.41 -43.54 -1.25
C ASP A 33 -49.30 -43.38 -2.48
N ALA A 34 -49.38 -42.15 -2.97
CA ALA A 34 -50.10 -41.77 -4.19
C ALA A 34 -49.19 -41.82 -5.43
N GLY A 35 -48.03 -42.47 -5.37
CA GLY A 35 -47.02 -42.47 -6.44
C GLY A 35 -46.21 -41.17 -6.50
N ALA A 36 -46.31 -40.30 -5.48
CA ALA A 36 -45.56 -39.04 -5.40
C ALA A 36 -44.05 -39.27 -5.30
N GLY A 37 -43.62 -40.40 -4.74
CA GLY A 37 -42.23 -40.80 -4.62
C GLY A 37 -41.54 -41.23 -5.93
N ASP A 38 -42.29 -41.43 -7.02
CA ASP A 38 -41.74 -41.82 -8.34
C ASP A 38 -41.44 -40.61 -9.25
N SER A 39 -41.96 -39.43 -8.90
CA SER A 39 -41.74 -38.21 -9.67
C SER A 39 -41.18 -37.09 -8.79
N PRO A 40 -39.95 -36.60 -9.06
CA PRO A 40 -39.37 -35.48 -8.35
C PRO A 40 -40.23 -34.21 -8.35
N SER A 41 -41.12 -34.03 -9.35
CA SER A 41 -42.05 -32.90 -9.40
C SER A 41 -43.19 -33.02 -8.41
N LEU A 42 -43.72 -34.25 -8.20
CA LEU A 42 -44.78 -34.51 -7.22
C LEU A 42 -44.25 -34.34 -5.79
N ALA A 43 -43.04 -34.83 -5.52
CA ALA A 43 -42.36 -34.67 -4.24
C ALA A 43 -42.10 -33.18 -3.91
N ARG A 44 -41.57 -32.40 -4.86
CA ARG A 44 -41.37 -30.94 -4.67
C ARG A 44 -42.67 -30.20 -4.42
N ARG A 45 -43.78 -30.61 -5.07
CA ARG A 45 -45.10 -30.03 -4.84
C ARG A 45 -45.65 -30.35 -3.44
N ALA A 46 -45.37 -31.54 -2.90
CA ALA A 46 -45.70 -31.89 -1.52
C ALA A 46 -44.91 -31.01 -0.53
N VAL A 47 -43.59 -30.88 -0.72
CA VAL A 47 -42.73 -29.99 0.08
C VAL A 47 -43.22 -28.54 0.03
N LEU A 48 -43.55 -28.01 -1.16
CA LEU A 48 -44.14 -26.68 -1.28
C LEU A 48 -45.43 -26.54 -0.46
N GLY A 49 -46.27 -27.58 -0.41
CA GLY A 49 -47.47 -27.60 0.42
C GLY A 49 -47.18 -27.55 1.92
N ASP A 50 -46.13 -28.22 2.39
CA ASP A 50 -45.66 -28.15 3.78
C ASP A 50 -45.05 -26.78 4.12
N GLU A 51 -44.25 -26.23 3.21
CA GLU A 51 -43.67 -24.89 3.34
C GLU A 51 -44.77 -23.81 3.41
N LEU A 52 -45.80 -23.91 2.56
CA LEU A 52 -46.98 -23.03 2.59
C LEU A 52 -47.74 -23.13 3.91
N ARG A 53 -47.98 -24.36 4.41
CA ARG A 53 -48.63 -24.56 5.72
C ARG A 53 -47.82 -23.92 6.84
N SER A 54 -46.51 -24.11 6.83
CA SER A 54 -45.59 -23.53 7.81
C SER A 54 -45.62 -22.00 7.76
N PHE A 55 -45.64 -21.42 6.55
CA PHE A 55 -45.75 -19.99 6.34
C PHE A 55 -47.09 -19.43 6.86
N VAL A 56 -48.22 -20.08 6.55
CA VAL A 56 -49.55 -19.72 7.07
C VAL A 56 -49.57 -19.79 8.60
N VAL A 57 -48.96 -20.83 9.19
CA VAL A 57 -48.86 -20.94 10.65
C VAL A 57 -48.02 -19.81 11.24
N ALA A 58 -46.95 -19.37 10.58
CA ALA A 58 -46.12 -18.27 11.04
C ALA A 58 -46.82 -16.91 10.95
N THR A 59 -47.51 -16.65 9.83
CA THR A 59 -48.20 -15.36 9.58
C THR A 59 -49.49 -15.20 10.38
N SER A 60 -50.19 -16.30 10.68
CA SER A 60 -51.44 -16.29 11.46
C SER A 60 -51.28 -16.04 12.98
N ARG A 61 -50.05 -15.99 13.52
CA ARG A 61 -49.82 -15.74 14.96
C ARG A 61 -49.93 -14.27 15.35
N ALA A 62 -49.72 -13.36 14.39
CA ALA A 62 -49.86 -11.93 14.62
C ALA A 62 -51.31 -11.57 14.97
N ARG A 63 -51.51 -10.86 16.09
CA ARG A 63 -52.85 -10.42 16.53
C ARG A 63 -53.18 -8.98 16.17
N THR A 64 -52.16 -8.15 15.93
CA THR A 64 -52.29 -6.71 15.71
C THR A 64 -51.64 -6.28 14.39
N SER A 65 -50.37 -6.64 14.20
CA SER A 65 -49.62 -6.30 12.99
C SER A 65 -48.68 -7.45 12.60
N LEU A 66 -48.61 -7.72 11.30
CA LEU A 66 -47.71 -8.68 10.70
C LEU A 66 -46.72 -7.92 9.82
N LEU A 67 -45.43 -8.01 10.17
CA LEU A 67 -44.33 -7.57 9.33
C LEU A 67 -43.68 -8.79 8.68
N VAL A 68 -43.64 -8.82 7.35
CA VAL A 68 -42.90 -9.81 6.56
C VAL A 68 -41.80 -9.07 5.80
N THR A 69 -40.56 -9.54 5.93
CA THR A 69 -39.41 -8.85 5.31
C THR A 69 -38.65 -9.78 4.37
N ALA A 70 -38.29 -9.23 3.21
CA ALA A 70 -37.43 -9.79 2.20
C ALA A 70 -36.45 -8.70 1.76
N VAL A 71 -35.28 -9.09 1.27
CA VAL A 71 -34.29 -8.17 0.68
C VAL A 71 -34.27 -8.38 -0.81
N ASP A 72 -34.36 -7.27 -1.53
CA ASP A 72 -34.25 -7.19 -2.97
C ASP A 72 -32.92 -6.52 -3.32
N GLY A 73 -32.03 -7.25 -4.01
CA GLY A 73 -30.69 -6.81 -4.33
C GLY A 73 -30.11 -7.60 -5.50
N GLU A 74 -28.83 -7.42 -5.81
CA GLU A 74 -28.18 -8.04 -6.98
C GLU A 74 -28.26 -9.57 -6.96
N ASP A 75 -28.03 -10.18 -5.79
CA ASP A 75 -28.01 -11.64 -5.60
C ASP A 75 -29.21 -12.18 -4.79
N LEU A 76 -30.10 -11.29 -4.33
CA LEU A 76 -31.21 -11.64 -3.44
C LEU A 76 -32.53 -11.21 -4.05
N VAL A 77 -33.46 -12.15 -4.15
CA VAL A 77 -34.80 -11.91 -4.69
C VAL A 77 -35.85 -12.26 -3.62
N PRO A 78 -36.87 -11.40 -3.40
CA PRO A 78 -37.99 -11.74 -2.54
C PRO A 78 -38.70 -13.02 -2.99
N SER A 79 -39.12 -13.84 -2.04
CA SER A 79 -39.92 -15.03 -2.35
C SER A 79 -41.33 -14.66 -2.81
N SER A 80 -41.91 -15.50 -3.67
CA SER A 80 -43.34 -15.42 -4.04
C SER A 80 -44.30 -15.52 -2.84
N PHE A 81 -43.84 -16.00 -1.68
CA PHE A 81 -44.63 -15.98 -0.46
C PHE A 81 -44.92 -14.56 0.04
N VAL A 82 -44.10 -13.56 -0.32
CA VAL A 82 -44.38 -12.15 -0.02
C VAL A 82 -45.64 -11.68 -0.75
N ASP A 83 -45.85 -12.13 -1.99
CA ASP A 83 -47.04 -11.79 -2.80
C ASP A 83 -48.34 -12.35 -2.21
N LEU A 84 -48.26 -13.44 -1.44
CA LEU A 84 -49.41 -14.00 -0.74
C LEU A 84 -49.87 -13.14 0.44
N VAL A 85 -48.98 -12.31 1.00
CA VAL A 85 -49.29 -11.42 2.12
C VAL A 85 -49.81 -10.08 1.62
N GLN A 86 -49.14 -9.52 0.61
CA GLN A 86 -49.56 -8.31 -0.06
C GLN A 86 -49.32 -8.49 -1.56
N ALA A 87 -50.41 -8.67 -2.30
CA ALA A 87 -50.38 -8.71 -3.76
C ALA A 87 -50.03 -7.32 -4.30
N VAL A 88 -49.21 -7.27 -5.34
CA VAL A 88 -48.95 -6.05 -6.11
C VAL A 88 -49.96 -6.02 -7.25
N GLU A 89 -51.03 -5.24 -7.11
CA GLU A 89 -52.08 -5.12 -8.13
C GLU A 89 -51.72 -4.08 -9.20
N VAL A 90 -50.84 -3.12 -8.87
CA VAL A 90 -50.40 -2.03 -9.73
C VAL A 90 -48.94 -1.71 -9.38
N GLU A 91 -48.03 -1.91 -10.33
CA GLU A 91 -46.70 -1.28 -10.26
C GLU A 91 -46.92 0.24 -10.31
N ASP A 92 -46.14 1.03 -9.57
CA ASP A 92 -46.29 2.50 -9.62
C ASP A 92 -46.09 3.05 -11.06
N GLU A 93 -46.36 4.34 -11.30
CA GLU A 93 -46.21 4.94 -12.64
C GLU A 93 -44.80 4.75 -13.25
N ASP A 94 -43.81 4.41 -12.40
CA ASP A 94 -42.41 4.15 -12.73
C ASP A 94 -42.05 2.64 -12.76
N GLY A 95 -43.01 1.72 -12.57
CA GLY A 95 -42.79 0.27 -12.60
C GLY A 95 -42.18 -0.32 -11.33
N ARG A 96 -42.19 0.39 -10.19
CA ARG A 96 -41.59 -0.05 -8.92
C ARG A 96 -42.63 -0.73 -8.03
N ASP A 97 -42.16 -1.77 -7.35
CA ASP A 97 -42.94 -2.47 -6.32
C ASP A 97 -43.11 -1.56 -5.08
N PRO A 98 -44.34 -1.20 -4.70
CA PRO A 98 -44.61 -0.28 -3.58
C PRO A 98 -44.20 -0.85 -2.21
N ARG A 99 -43.91 -2.15 -2.11
CA ARG A 99 -43.41 -2.80 -0.89
C ARG A 99 -41.92 -2.56 -0.70
N ARG A 100 -41.18 -2.21 -1.77
CA ARG A 100 -39.76 -1.89 -1.68
C ARG A 100 -39.58 -0.61 -0.86
N THR A 101 -38.87 -0.74 0.24
CA THR A 101 -38.52 0.38 1.11
C THR A 101 -37.02 0.34 1.35
N VAL A 102 -36.40 1.52 1.41
CA VAL A 102 -35.02 1.64 1.86
C VAL A 102 -35.05 1.65 3.38
N ALA A 103 -34.25 0.79 4.01
CA ALA A 103 -34.10 0.81 5.45
C ALA A 103 -33.70 2.21 5.90
N GLY A 104 -34.54 2.83 6.74
CA GLY A 104 -34.27 4.14 7.30
C GLY A 104 -33.01 4.13 8.16
N ARG A 105 -32.53 5.33 8.51
CA ARG A 105 -31.40 5.49 9.42
C ARG A 105 -31.70 4.80 10.76
N PRO A 106 -30.72 4.11 11.39
CA PRO A 106 -30.90 3.53 12.71
C PRO A 106 -31.42 4.59 13.70
N LEU A 107 -32.41 4.23 14.51
CA LEU A 107 -32.98 5.10 15.54
C LEU A 107 -32.16 5.08 16.85
N ASP A 108 -30.85 4.90 16.73
CA ASP A 108 -29.90 5.07 17.82
C ASP A 108 -29.24 6.46 17.76
N LEU A 109 -28.57 6.87 18.85
CA LEU A 109 -27.96 8.19 18.93
C LEU A 109 -26.94 8.42 17.81
N SER A 110 -26.15 7.39 17.47
CA SER A 110 -25.15 7.47 16.41
C SER A 110 -25.78 7.68 15.03
N GLY A 111 -26.87 6.97 14.73
CA GLY A 111 -27.63 7.07 13.49
C GLY A 111 -28.38 8.39 13.36
N VAL A 112 -28.92 8.91 14.46
CA VAL A 112 -29.51 10.25 14.52
C VAL A 112 -28.44 11.32 14.28
N VAL A 113 -27.30 11.27 14.99
CA VAL A 113 -26.20 12.22 14.79
C VAL A 113 -25.67 12.18 13.36
N ALA A 114 -25.40 10.99 12.82
CA ALA A 114 -24.94 10.83 11.45
C ALA A 114 -25.95 11.39 10.44
N GLY A 115 -27.24 11.15 10.69
CA GLY A 115 -28.31 11.66 9.86
C GLY A 115 -28.39 13.18 9.87
N LEU A 116 -28.44 13.80 11.05
CA LEU A 116 -28.50 15.25 11.20
C LEU A 116 -27.28 15.95 10.59
N ARG A 117 -26.10 15.33 10.69
CA ARG A 117 -24.88 15.84 10.04
C ARG A 117 -24.98 15.81 8.52
N ALA A 118 -25.47 14.71 7.95
CA ALA A 118 -25.69 14.58 6.52
C ALA A 118 -26.74 15.57 6.00
N ASP A 119 -27.86 15.72 6.71
CA ASP A 119 -28.93 16.66 6.35
C ASP A 119 -28.42 18.11 6.41
N LEU A 120 -27.62 18.43 7.44
CA LEU A 120 -26.99 19.74 7.57
C LEU A 120 -26.02 20.03 6.43
N GLU A 121 -25.15 19.07 6.08
CA GLU A 121 -24.20 19.19 4.97
C GLU A 121 -24.92 19.37 3.61
N GLU A 122 -25.99 18.60 3.38
CA GLU A 122 -26.83 18.72 2.18
C GLU A 122 -27.54 20.08 2.12
N SER A 123 -28.06 20.58 3.24
CA SER A 123 -28.76 21.87 3.33
C SER A 123 -27.88 23.09 3.01
N VAL A 124 -26.56 22.97 3.24
CA VAL A 124 -25.56 24.02 3.01
C VAL A 124 -24.89 23.91 1.62
N GLY A 125 -25.29 22.94 0.80
CA GLY A 125 -24.71 22.67 -0.52
C GLY A 125 -24.64 23.87 -1.48
N THR A 126 -23.95 23.71 -2.61
CA THR A 126 -23.47 24.81 -3.49
C THR A 126 -24.54 25.47 -4.38
N GLY A 127 -25.83 25.35 -4.06
CA GLY A 127 -26.92 25.90 -4.85
C GLY A 127 -27.32 27.32 -4.42
N PRO A 128 -27.86 28.16 -5.34
CA PRO A 128 -28.37 29.50 -5.00
C PRO A 128 -29.58 29.47 -4.04
N ASP A 129 -30.26 28.33 -3.94
CA ASP A 129 -31.41 28.10 -3.06
C ASP A 129 -31.04 27.29 -1.80
N ALA A 130 -29.75 27.15 -1.48
CA ALA A 130 -29.32 26.45 -0.28
C ALA A 130 -29.83 27.18 0.98
N VAL A 131 -30.68 26.50 1.74
CA VAL A 131 -31.22 26.99 3.00
C VAL A 131 -30.77 26.04 4.10
N LEU A 132 -30.02 26.58 5.05
CA LEU A 132 -29.56 25.86 6.23
C LEU A 132 -30.74 25.17 6.94
N ASP A 133 -30.60 23.88 7.21
CA ASP A 133 -31.52 23.17 8.10
C ASP A 133 -31.26 23.58 9.56
N VAL A 134 -31.97 24.63 9.97
CA VAL A 134 -31.88 25.20 11.32
C VAL A 134 -32.31 24.19 12.39
N GLU A 135 -33.24 23.28 12.09
CA GLU A 135 -33.72 22.28 13.04
C GLU A 135 -32.67 21.17 13.24
N ALA A 136 -32.03 20.71 12.17
CA ALA A 136 -30.92 19.77 12.27
C ALA A 136 -29.76 20.34 13.09
N ALA A 137 -29.37 21.60 12.84
CA ALA A 137 -28.35 22.30 13.62
C ALA A 137 -28.73 22.44 15.10
N ARG A 138 -29.98 22.79 15.41
CA ARG A 138 -30.49 22.90 16.79
C ARG A 138 -30.44 21.56 17.51
N LEU A 139 -30.85 20.49 16.85
CA LEU A 139 -30.86 19.16 17.46
C LEU A 139 -29.43 18.65 17.71
N LEU A 140 -28.50 18.87 16.78
CA LEU A 140 -27.08 18.58 17.03
C LEU A 140 -26.54 19.37 18.23
N ALA A 141 -26.89 20.66 18.37
CA ALA A 141 -26.49 21.46 19.52
C ALA A 141 -27.10 20.98 20.84
N VAL A 142 -28.30 20.39 20.82
CA VAL A 142 -28.89 19.74 22.00
C VAL A 142 -28.11 18.47 22.33
N LEU A 143 -27.87 17.60 21.35
CA LEU A 143 -27.15 16.33 21.53
C LEU A 143 -25.72 16.55 22.02
N ALA A 144 -25.03 17.57 21.52
CA ALA A 144 -23.70 17.96 21.98
C ALA A 144 -23.69 18.40 23.45
N ARG A 145 -24.70 19.18 23.89
CA ARG A 145 -24.83 19.59 25.31
C ARG A 145 -25.11 18.42 26.25
N GLU A 146 -25.79 17.39 25.77
CA GLU A 146 -26.03 16.15 26.52
C GLU A 146 -24.86 15.16 26.44
N GLY A 147 -23.76 15.52 25.76
CA GLY A 147 -22.55 14.71 25.69
C GLY A 147 -22.64 13.51 24.74
N VAL A 148 -23.48 13.59 23.71
CA VAL A 148 -23.57 12.55 22.67
C VAL A 148 -22.37 12.63 21.73
N ASP A 149 -21.64 11.52 21.61
CA ASP A 149 -20.45 11.44 20.76
C ASP A 149 -20.75 11.75 19.28
N GLY A 150 -19.90 12.59 18.69
CA GLY A 150 -20.00 13.00 17.29
C GLY A 150 -21.03 14.10 17.01
N ALA A 151 -21.77 14.57 18.01
CA ALA A 151 -22.68 15.70 17.84
C ALA A 151 -21.94 17.05 17.84
N ASP A 152 -20.88 17.19 18.65
CA ASP A 152 -20.04 18.38 18.70
C ASP A 152 -19.11 18.44 17.46
N PRO A 153 -19.13 19.53 16.66
CA PRO A 153 -18.19 19.74 15.57
C PRO A 153 -16.72 19.62 15.96
N GLY A 154 -16.35 19.91 17.21
CA GLY A 154 -14.99 19.73 17.72
C GLY A 154 -14.51 18.28 17.76
N GLN A 155 -15.42 17.31 17.63
CA GLN A 155 -15.12 15.87 17.56
C GLN A 155 -15.13 15.33 16.13
N TRP A 156 -15.47 16.16 15.13
CA TRP A 156 -15.57 15.68 13.76
C TRP A 156 -14.19 15.46 13.15
N TYR A 157 -14.01 14.26 12.60
CA TYR A 157 -12.79 13.91 11.90
C TYR A 157 -12.55 14.86 10.72
N GLY A 158 -11.32 15.33 10.56
CA GLY A 158 -10.91 16.21 9.45
C GLY A 158 -11.14 17.71 9.66
N LEU A 159 -11.82 18.14 10.73
CA LEU A 159 -12.04 19.57 11.01
C LEU A 159 -10.99 20.21 11.93
N ALA A 160 -10.19 19.41 12.63
CA ALA A 160 -9.15 19.95 13.50
C ALA A 160 -8.08 20.68 12.67
N PRO A 161 -7.58 21.84 13.12
CA PRO A 161 -6.48 22.51 12.44
C PRO A 161 -5.20 21.68 12.51
N LEU A 162 -4.25 21.97 11.61
CA LEU A 162 -2.92 21.39 11.67
C LEU A 162 -2.28 21.66 13.04
N SER A 163 -1.62 20.65 13.60
CA SER A 163 -0.93 20.78 14.89
C SER A 163 0.30 21.70 14.81
N SER A 164 0.85 21.91 13.61
CA SER A 164 1.95 22.81 13.33
C SER A 164 2.00 23.13 11.83
N GLU A 165 2.35 24.37 11.49
CA GLU A 165 2.69 24.81 10.13
C GLU A 165 4.19 25.14 10.00
N ALA A 166 4.96 24.91 11.08
CA ALA A 166 6.38 25.21 11.12
C ALA A 166 7.18 24.31 10.16
N PRO A 167 8.26 24.83 9.54
CA PRO A 167 9.17 24.02 8.75
C PRO A 167 9.86 22.95 9.60
N LEU A 168 10.26 21.85 8.96
CA LEU A 168 10.93 20.75 9.66
C LEU A 168 12.32 21.15 10.18
N TRP A 169 12.96 22.14 9.54
CA TRP A 169 14.20 22.77 10.01
C TRP A 169 14.10 24.30 9.96
N ALA A 170 14.67 24.98 10.96
CA ALA A 170 14.84 26.44 10.94
C ALA A 170 15.74 26.88 9.78
N GLU A 171 15.64 28.13 9.33
CA GLU A 171 16.33 28.63 8.12
C GLU A 171 17.87 28.53 8.18
N ASP A 172 18.45 28.70 9.37
CA ASP A 172 19.90 28.63 9.62
C ASP A 172 20.37 27.22 10.05
N ALA A 173 19.44 26.29 10.25
CA ALA A 173 19.77 24.95 10.74
C ALA A 173 20.49 24.12 9.68
N VAL A 174 21.51 23.38 10.12
CA VAL A 174 22.20 22.39 9.28
C VAL A 174 21.31 21.18 9.06
N VAL A 175 21.02 20.85 7.80
CA VAL A 175 20.13 19.74 7.42
C VAL A 175 20.96 18.48 7.16
N PRO A 176 20.73 17.38 7.91
CA PRO A 176 21.42 16.11 7.67
C PRO A 176 20.87 15.43 6.41
N VAL A 177 21.74 15.15 5.45
CA VAL A 177 21.38 14.54 4.16
C VAL A 177 22.18 13.26 3.96
N SER A 178 21.54 12.19 3.51
CA SER A 178 22.23 10.99 3.03
C SER A 178 22.12 10.90 1.50
N PRO A 179 23.16 10.43 0.78
CA PRO A 179 23.15 10.33 -0.69
C PRO A 179 21.92 9.61 -1.25
N SER A 180 21.52 8.49 -0.62
CA SER A 180 20.33 7.72 -1.03
C SER A 180 19.01 8.47 -0.84
N LYS A 181 18.93 9.39 0.14
CA LYS A 181 17.74 10.20 0.39
C LYS A 181 17.59 11.35 -0.60
N VAL A 182 18.69 11.85 -1.18
CA VAL A 182 18.64 12.91 -2.21
C VAL A 182 17.79 12.45 -3.40
N GLU A 183 18.01 11.21 -3.87
CA GLU A 183 17.21 10.64 -4.96
C GLU A 183 15.75 10.43 -4.57
N LEU A 184 15.50 9.96 -3.34
CA LEU A 184 14.16 9.76 -2.82
C LEU A 184 13.36 11.06 -2.74
N VAL A 185 13.94 12.12 -2.19
CA VAL A 185 13.33 13.46 -2.09
C VAL A 185 13.03 14.03 -3.47
N ARG A 186 13.99 13.93 -4.40
CA ARG A 186 13.82 14.39 -5.79
C ARG A 186 12.71 13.64 -6.51
N THR A 187 12.56 12.35 -6.24
CA THR A 187 11.51 11.52 -6.84
C THR A 187 10.13 11.85 -6.25
N CYS A 188 10.02 11.95 -4.92
CA CYS A 188 8.79 12.35 -4.23
C CYS A 188 9.12 12.80 -2.79
N ALA A 189 9.01 14.10 -2.53
CA ALA A 189 9.30 14.68 -1.22
C ALA A 189 8.35 14.17 -0.13
N LEU A 190 7.06 14.00 -0.44
CA LEU A 190 6.10 13.46 0.53
C LEU A 190 6.47 12.04 0.98
N ARG A 191 6.89 11.19 0.04
CA ARG A 191 7.31 9.82 0.35
C ARG A 191 8.50 9.84 1.32
N TRP A 192 9.49 10.67 1.04
CA TRP A 192 10.66 10.83 1.91
C TRP A 192 10.26 11.28 3.33
N ALA A 193 9.35 12.27 3.45
CA ALA A 193 8.93 12.82 4.73
C ALA A 193 8.23 11.75 5.59
N LEU A 194 7.28 11.02 5.01
CA LEU A 194 6.53 9.99 5.71
C LEU A 194 7.40 8.77 6.06
N GLU A 195 8.27 8.30 5.15
CA GLU A 195 9.20 7.21 5.47
C GLU A 195 10.18 7.62 6.59
N SER A 196 10.67 8.86 6.56
CA SER A 196 11.56 9.39 7.61
C SER A 196 10.86 9.55 8.96
N ALA A 197 9.53 9.71 8.98
CA ALA A 197 8.69 9.79 10.17
C ALA A 197 8.19 8.41 10.67
N GLY A 198 8.66 7.31 10.09
CA GLY A 198 8.31 5.94 10.52
C GLY A 198 7.31 5.21 9.61
N GLY A 199 6.91 5.81 8.48
CA GLY A 199 6.10 5.17 7.44
C GLY A 199 6.85 4.17 6.56
N ALA A 200 8.07 3.78 6.94
CA ALA A 200 8.84 2.79 6.20
C ALA A 200 8.24 1.38 6.38
N ALA A 201 8.15 0.61 5.30
CA ALA A 201 7.78 -0.79 5.41
C ALA A 201 8.84 -1.58 6.19
N PRO A 202 8.45 -2.64 6.94
CA PRO A 202 9.39 -3.57 7.53
C PRO A 202 10.38 -4.07 6.46
N GLY A 203 11.66 -4.20 6.83
CA GLY A 203 12.70 -4.63 5.90
C GLY A 203 12.34 -5.95 5.23
N ALA A 204 12.20 -5.92 3.90
CA ALA A 204 11.90 -7.11 3.12
C ALA A 204 13.13 -8.03 3.07
N THR A 205 12.92 -9.35 2.95
CA THR A 205 13.96 -10.36 2.66
C THR A 205 14.98 -9.93 1.60
N SER A 206 14.53 -9.23 0.55
CA SER A 206 15.42 -8.74 -0.51
C SER A 206 16.42 -7.68 -0.04
N GLN A 207 16.09 -6.90 0.99
CA GLN A 207 16.99 -5.93 1.60
C GLN A 207 18.09 -6.64 2.39
N SER A 208 17.74 -7.66 3.20
CA SER A 208 18.72 -8.46 3.95
C SER A 208 19.70 -9.18 3.03
N LEU A 209 19.22 -9.80 1.95
CA LEU A 209 20.09 -10.40 0.94
C LEU A 209 21.01 -9.33 0.28
N GLY A 210 20.46 -8.15 0.00
CA GLY A 210 21.24 -7.03 -0.50
C GLY A 210 22.40 -6.69 0.42
N THR A 211 22.11 -6.43 1.69
CA THR A 211 23.12 -6.13 2.73
C THR A 211 24.18 -7.22 2.84
N LEU A 212 23.79 -8.50 2.79
CA LEU A 212 24.75 -9.61 2.80
C LEU A 212 25.69 -9.57 1.59
N VAL A 213 25.18 -9.31 0.39
CA VAL A 213 26.00 -9.20 -0.83
C VAL A 213 27.01 -8.04 -0.73
N HIS A 214 26.61 -6.89 -0.17
CA HIS A 214 27.54 -5.78 0.10
C HIS A 214 28.63 -6.18 1.10
N ALA A 215 28.24 -6.82 2.21
CA ALA A 215 29.20 -7.30 3.22
C ALA A 215 30.22 -8.29 2.61
N LEU A 216 29.78 -9.20 1.74
CA LEU A 216 30.68 -10.12 1.03
C LEU A 216 31.64 -9.38 0.09
N ALA A 217 31.16 -8.37 -0.63
CA ALA A 217 32.00 -7.54 -1.49
C ALA A 217 33.03 -6.72 -0.71
N HIS A 218 32.70 -6.31 0.52
CA HIS A 218 33.60 -5.65 1.45
C HIS A 218 34.66 -6.61 2.00
N ASP A 219 34.25 -7.75 2.54
CA ASP A 219 35.13 -8.72 3.20
C ASP A 219 36.08 -9.42 2.22
N LEU A 220 35.60 -9.66 0.99
CA LEU A 220 36.34 -10.33 -0.08
C LEU A 220 36.45 -9.42 -1.31
N PRO A 221 37.22 -8.32 -1.24
CA PRO A 221 37.23 -7.28 -2.27
C PRO A 221 37.94 -7.68 -3.57
N ARG A 222 38.55 -8.87 -3.60
CA ARG A 222 39.10 -9.55 -4.79
C ARG A 222 38.70 -11.04 -4.82
N GLY A 223 37.61 -11.38 -4.11
CA GLY A 223 37.17 -12.76 -3.95
C GLY A 223 36.79 -13.41 -5.28
N THR A 224 37.23 -14.65 -5.45
CA THR A 224 36.77 -15.53 -6.51
C THR A 224 35.34 -16.00 -6.23
N TYR A 225 34.66 -16.53 -7.25
CA TYR A 225 33.34 -17.13 -7.06
C TYR A 225 33.34 -18.22 -5.99
N ALA A 226 34.39 -19.04 -5.91
CA ALA A 226 34.49 -20.11 -4.92
C ALA A 226 34.53 -19.56 -3.49
N GLU A 227 35.34 -18.52 -3.25
CA GLU A 227 35.47 -17.88 -1.93
C GLU A 227 34.17 -17.16 -1.52
N LEU A 228 33.60 -16.37 -2.43
CA LEU A 228 32.34 -15.65 -2.17
C LEU A 228 31.16 -16.60 -1.95
N SER A 229 31.10 -17.70 -2.70
CA SER A 229 30.03 -18.69 -2.56
C SER A 229 30.14 -19.47 -1.24
N ALA A 230 31.36 -19.84 -0.84
CA ALA A 230 31.60 -20.47 0.45
C ALA A 230 31.21 -19.55 1.62
N GLU A 231 31.53 -18.26 1.52
CA GLU A 231 31.17 -17.29 2.57
C GLU A 231 29.67 -16.96 2.57
N LEU A 232 29.01 -16.93 1.40
CA LEU A 232 27.55 -16.86 1.30
C LEU A 232 26.90 -18.05 2.02
N ASP A 233 27.39 -19.27 1.79
CA ASP A 233 26.85 -20.47 2.42
C ASP A 233 27.02 -20.44 3.94
N ARG A 234 28.15 -19.93 4.42
CA ARG A 234 28.41 -19.78 5.86
C ARG A 234 27.43 -18.82 6.55
N ARG A 235 27.03 -17.73 5.88
CA ARG A 235 26.14 -16.68 6.42
C ARG A 235 24.69 -16.85 6.00
N TRP A 236 24.33 -17.89 5.25
CA TRP A 236 23.00 -18.04 4.69
C TRP A 236 21.90 -18.10 5.76
N ASP A 237 22.17 -18.83 6.86
CA ASP A 237 21.23 -19.01 7.96
C ASP A 237 20.96 -17.71 8.75
N GLU A 238 21.86 -16.72 8.66
CA GLU A 238 21.69 -15.40 9.28
C GLU A 238 20.50 -14.63 8.67
N LEU A 239 20.08 -14.97 7.44
CA LEU A 239 18.97 -14.32 6.76
C LEU A 239 17.58 -14.76 7.27
N GLY A 240 17.49 -15.86 8.03
CA GLY A 240 16.24 -16.30 8.65
C GLY A 240 15.12 -16.65 7.66
N LEU A 241 15.45 -17.12 6.45
CA LEU A 241 14.49 -17.37 5.36
C LEU A 241 13.65 -18.64 5.53
N GLY A 242 13.95 -19.45 6.56
CA GLY A 242 13.33 -20.74 6.81
C GLY A 242 13.61 -21.75 5.69
N ASP A 243 12.83 -22.83 5.68
CA ASP A 243 12.95 -23.91 4.71
C ASP A 243 11.87 -23.83 3.62
N GLY A 244 12.16 -24.42 2.46
CA GLY A 244 11.19 -24.62 1.38
C GLY A 244 11.57 -24.01 0.05
N TRP A 245 10.59 -23.93 -0.86
CA TRP A 245 10.82 -23.55 -2.25
C TRP A 245 11.18 -22.07 -2.42
N THR A 246 10.68 -21.17 -1.56
CA THR A 246 11.00 -19.74 -1.54
C THR A 246 12.45 -19.51 -1.14
N ALA A 247 12.91 -20.14 -0.05
CA ALA A 247 14.31 -20.10 0.39
C ALA A 247 15.24 -20.68 -0.70
N THR A 248 14.84 -21.78 -1.35
CA THR A 248 15.57 -22.36 -2.48
C THR A 248 15.67 -21.40 -3.67
N ALA A 249 14.58 -20.70 -4.00
CA ALA A 249 14.56 -19.72 -5.08
C ALA A 249 15.46 -18.51 -4.79
N GLU A 250 15.43 -17.98 -3.56
CA GLU A 250 16.32 -16.91 -3.13
C GLU A 250 17.78 -17.38 -3.06
N ARG A 251 18.08 -18.61 -2.62
CA ARG A 251 19.45 -19.17 -2.66
C ARG A 251 20.00 -19.26 -4.07
N ARG A 252 19.18 -19.68 -5.05
CA ARG A 252 19.54 -19.67 -6.48
C ARG A 252 19.74 -18.26 -7.02
N ARG A 253 18.99 -17.29 -6.51
CA ARG A 253 19.14 -15.88 -6.89
C ARG A 253 20.43 -15.28 -6.32
N ALA A 254 20.71 -15.51 -5.04
CA ALA A 254 21.95 -15.11 -4.38
C ALA A 254 23.18 -15.68 -5.09
N ASP A 255 23.16 -16.96 -5.44
CA ASP A 255 24.20 -17.64 -6.22
C ASP A 255 24.50 -16.94 -7.56
N ARG A 256 23.47 -16.52 -8.29
CA ARG A 256 23.63 -15.73 -9.53
C ARG A 256 24.24 -14.35 -9.25
N MET A 257 23.83 -13.68 -8.18
CA MET A 257 24.43 -12.40 -7.78
C MET A 257 25.91 -12.56 -7.44
N ILE A 258 26.29 -13.62 -6.72
CA ILE A 258 27.68 -13.91 -6.37
C ILE A 258 28.53 -14.23 -7.60
N ARG A 259 28.03 -14.98 -8.58
CA ARG A 259 28.74 -15.14 -9.86
C ARG A 259 29.02 -13.81 -10.53
N ARG A 260 28.01 -12.96 -10.65
CA ARG A 260 28.16 -11.63 -11.27
C ARG A 260 29.10 -10.72 -10.48
N LEU A 261 29.06 -10.79 -9.15
CA LEU A 261 29.98 -10.06 -8.29
C LEU A 261 31.42 -10.54 -8.51
N ALA A 262 31.66 -11.86 -8.55
CA ALA A 262 32.98 -12.42 -8.83
C ALA A 262 33.50 -11.98 -10.22
N ASP A 263 32.65 -12.03 -11.25
CA ASP A 263 32.99 -11.58 -12.61
C ASP A 263 33.40 -10.10 -12.63
N TYR A 264 32.71 -9.27 -11.83
CA TYR A 264 33.05 -7.87 -11.65
C TYR A 264 34.38 -7.69 -10.92
N LEU A 265 34.56 -8.33 -9.76
CA LEU A 265 35.76 -8.18 -8.93
C LEU A 265 37.03 -8.66 -9.64
N ALA A 266 36.93 -9.66 -10.53
CA ALA A 266 38.04 -10.11 -11.37
C ALA A 266 38.55 -9.03 -12.35
N GLN A 267 37.71 -8.06 -12.71
CA GLN A 267 38.01 -6.96 -13.65
C GLN A 267 38.08 -5.60 -12.96
N ALA A 268 37.83 -5.55 -11.65
CA ALA A 268 37.82 -4.33 -10.86
C ALA A 268 39.24 -3.73 -10.74
N GLY A 269 39.30 -2.41 -10.57
CA GLY A 269 40.54 -1.73 -10.22
C GLY A 269 41.02 -2.10 -8.82
N GLU A 270 42.23 -1.65 -8.48
CA GLU A 270 42.77 -1.81 -7.13
C GLU A 270 41.85 -1.09 -6.12
N PRO A 271 41.29 -1.79 -5.12
CA PRO A 271 40.49 -1.14 -4.08
C PRO A 271 41.40 -0.31 -3.19
N VAL A 272 41.10 0.99 -3.06
CA VAL A 272 41.80 1.93 -2.20
C VAL A 272 41.12 2.04 -0.85
N LEU A 273 39.79 2.22 -0.85
CA LEU A 273 38.95 2.22 0.34
C LEU A 273 37.68 1.40 0.07
N LEU A 274 37.13 0.79 1.12
CA LEU A 274 35.93 -0.04 1.08
C LEU A 274 35.04 0.35 2.26
N GLU A 275 33.72 0.41 2.04
CA GLU A 275 32.74 0.88 3.03
C GLU A 275 33.23 2.16 3.74
N ALA A 276 33.70 3.12 2.94
CA ALA A 276 34.39 4.29 3.42
C ALA A 276 33.37 5.33 3.90
N PRO A 277 33.33 5.66 5.21
CA PRO A 277 32.47 6.73 5.69
C PRO A 277 33.01 8.08 5.24
N PHE A 278 32.12 9.02 4.96
CA PHE A 278 32.50 10.40 4.70
C PHE A 278 31.50 11.37 5.31
N ARG A 279 31.97 12.61 5.44
CA ARG A 279 31.14 13.74 5.82
C ARG A 279 31.62 14.97 5.08
N LEU A 280 30.71 15.64 4.39
CA LEU A 280 30.99 16.91 3.74
C LEU A 280 29.87 17.90 3.95
N ASP A 281 30.20 19.18 3.83
CA ASP A 281 29.28 20.30 4.00
C ASP A 281 29.07 21.02 2.68
N VAL A 282 27.82 21.13 2.25
CA VAL A 282 27.42 21.85 1.03
C VAL A 282 26.37 22.89 1.40
N GLY A 283 26.78 24.15 1.53
CA GLY A 283 25.92 25.18 2.09
C GLY A 283 25.45 24.78 3.49
N ARG A 284 24.13 24.71 3.72
CA ARG A 284 23.53 24.22 4.97
C ARG A 284 23.30 22.70 5.00
N ALA A 285 23.65 21.97 3.95
CA ALA A 285 23.59 20.51 3.91
C ALA A 285 24.78 19.90 4.65
N ARG A 286 24.52 18.94 5.53
CA ARG A 286 25.54 18.05 6.08
C ARG A 286 25.34 16.67 5.48
N VAL A 287 26.09 16.39 4.42
CA VAL A 287 26.00 15.13 3.70
C VAL A 287 26.84 14.08 4.44
N ARG A 288 26.21 12.98 4.83
CA ARG A 288 26.86 11.84 5.47
C ARG A 288 26.44 10.54 4.80
N GLY A 289 27.39 9.66 4.60
CA GLY A 289 27.13 8.34 4.04
C GLY A 289 28.37 7.47 4.06
N THR A 290 28.23 6.32 3.41
CA THR A 290 29.29 5.35 3.23
C THR A 290 29.36 5.05 1.74
N ALA A 291 30.55 5.15 1.15
CA ALA A 291 30.78 4.70 -0.23
C ALA A 291 31.24 3.24 -0.20
N ASP A 292 30.54 2.37 -0.94
CA ASP A 292 30.81 0.92 -0.93
C ASP A 292 32.27 0.62 -1.30
N ARG A 293 32.78 1.26 -2.36
CA ARG A 293 34.11 0.98 -2.89
C ARG A 293 34.70 2.16 -3.67
N LEU A 294 35.97 2.47 -3.40
CA LEU A 294 36.78 3.40 -4.18
C LEU A 294 37.92 2.64 -4.85
N GLU A 295 38.05 2.77 -6.17
CA GLU A 295 39.06 2.06 -6.96
C GLU A 295 40.07 3.01 -7.58
N ARG A 296 41.35 2.62 -7.60
CA ARG A 296 42.40 3.41 -8.25
C ARG A 296 42.22 3.39 -9.77
N ARG A 297 42.24 4.57 -10.40
CA ARG A 297 42.25 4.73 -11.87
C ARG A 297 43.57 5.29 -12.41
N GLY A 298 44.25 6.13 -11.64
CA GLY A 298 45.53 6.72 -11.99
C GLY A 298 46.27 7.24 -10.75
N ASP A 299 47.36 7.97 -10.98
CA ASP A 299 48.10 8.63 -9.91
C ASP A 299 47.27 9.81 -9.39
N GLY A 300 46.80 9.71 -8.15
CA GLY A 300 45.97 10.74 -7.51
C GLY A 300 44.51 10.73 -7.94
N GLU A 301 44.04 9.71 -8.66
CA GLU A 301 42.65 9.60 -9.12
C GLU A 301 41.98 8.29 -8.69
N VAL A 302 40.75 8.42 -8.19
CA VAL A 302 39.90 7.28 -7.80
C VAL A 302 38.55 7.34 -8.50
N GLU A 303 37.99 6.17 -8.82
CA GLU A 303 36.62 6.03 -9.30
C GLU A 303 35.74 5.47 -8.18
N VAL A 304 34.58 6.09 -7.98
CA VAL A 304 33.58 5.62 -7.02
C VAL A 304 32.79 4.47 -7.62
N VAL A 305 32.60 3.39 -6.86
CA VAL A 305 31.76 2.26 -7.25
C VAL A 305 30.68 2.05 -6.20
N ASP A 306 29.43 2.05 -6.64
CA ASP A 306 28.26 1.72 -5.83
C ASP A 306 27.62 0.43 -6.38
N LEU A 307 27.53 -0.58 -5.52
CA LEU A 307 27.00 -1.90 -5.85
C LEU A 307 25.47 -1.89 -5.71
N LYS A 308 24.77 -2.45 -6.68
CA LYS A 308 23.30 -2.55 -6.66
C LYS A 308 22.87 -4.00 -6.87
N THR A 309 22.00 -4.48 -5.98
CA THR A 309 21.40 -5.83 -6.06
C THR A 309 20.01 -5.84 -6.71
N GLY A 310 19.53 -4.66 -7.12
CA GLY A 310 18.25 -4.47 -7.80
C GLY A 310 18.20 -5.10 -9.20
N ARG A 311 16.98 -5.34 -9.70
CA ARG A 311 16.72 -5.93 -11.03
C ARG A 311 16.56 -4.89 -12.14
N ARG A 312 16.56 -3.59 -11.81
CA ARG A 312 16.40 -2.50 -12.75
C ARG A 312 17.64 -1.61 -12.70
N ALA A 313 18.17 -1.27 -13.86
CA ALA A 313 19.23 -0.28 -14.02
C ALA A 313 18.67 0.93 -14.77
N PRO A 314 18.98 2.17 -14.35
CA PRO A 314 18.58 3.38 -15.05
C PRO A 314 19.19 3.45 -16.45
N LYS A 315 18.70 4.36 -17.29
CA LYS A 315 19.30 4.60 -18.61
C LYS A 315 20.69 5.24 -18.45
N ALA A 316 21.53 5.11 -19.49
CA ALA A 316 22.88 5.66 -19.47
C ALA A 316 22.89 7.18 -19.28
N GLU A 317 21.97 7.89 -19.96
CA GLU A 317 21.81 9.34 -19.85
C GLU A 317 21.35 9.77 -18.45
N GLU A 318 20.33 9.11 -17.89
CA GLU A 318 19.85 9.35 -16.52
C GLU A 318 20.94 9.14 -15.46
N SER A 319 21.89 8.23 -15.74
CA SER A 319 22.99 7.94 -14.82
C SER A 319 24.04 9.05 -14.76
N GLN A 320 24.15 9.89 -15.80
CA GLN A 320 25.10 11.00 -15.83
C GLN A 320 24.77 12.08 -14.79
N GLU A 321 23.50 12.22 -14.42
CA GLU A 321 23.06 13.15 -13.38
C GLU A 321 22.53 12.44 -12.13
N ASN A 322 23.00 11.21 -11.88
CA ASN A 322 22.61 10.50 -10.67
C ASN A 322 23.12 11.26 -9.42
N PRO A 323 22.22 11.65 -8.49
CA PRO A 323 22.57 12.47 -7.35
C PRO A 323 23.33 11.71 -6.26
N GLN A 324 23.09 10.40 -6.11
CA GLN A 324 23.80 9.57 -5.14
C GLN A 324 25.29 9.46 -5.50
N LEU A 325 25.58 9.07 -6.75
CA LEU A 325 26.95 9.01 -7.25
C LEU A 325 27.63 10.38 -7.22
N GLY A 326 26.93 11.44 -7.65
CA GLY A 326 27.45 12.79 -7.62
C GLY A 326 27.86 13.24 -6.20
N SER A 327 27.10 12.84 -5.18
CA SER A 327 27.44 13.13 -3.78
C SER A 327 28.75 12.45 -3.34
N TYR A 328 28.99 11.21 -3.79
CA TYR A 328 30.25 10.51 -3.49
C TYR A 328 31.44 11.12 -4.25
N GLN A 329 31.26 11.52 -5.51
CA GLN A 329 32.29 12.20 -6.27
C GLN A 329 32.69 13.53 -5.62
N LEU A 330 31.70 14.32 -5.17
CA LEU A 330 31.97 15.54 -4.39
C LEU A 330 32.73 15.24 -3.10
N ALA A 331 32.43 14.13 -2.43
CA ALA A 331 33.15 13.72 -1.22
C ALA A 331 34.63 13.39 -1.51
N VAL A 332 34.92 12.75 -2.65
CA VAL A 332 36.30 12.54 -3.12
C VAL A 332 36.99 13.87 -3.37
N ASP A 333 36.41 14.72 -4.22
CA ASP A 333 37.03 15.99 -4.63
C ASP A 333 37.19 16.98 -3.47
N SER A 334 36.35 16.88 -2.43
CA SER A 334 36.43 17.70 -1.21
C SER A 334 37.39 17.13 -0.15
N GLY A 335 38.00 15.96 -0.39
CA GLY A 335 38.87 15.30 0.59
C GLY A 335 38.13 14.78 1.83
N ALA A 336 36.85 14.43 1.70
CA ALA A 336 36.00 14.04 2.83
C ALA A 336 36.19 12.58 3.30
N PHE A 337 37.00 11.79 2.59
CA PHE A 337 37.33 10.41 2.95
C PHE A 337 38.68 10.34 3.67
N GLU A 338 38.68 9.81 4.89
CA GLU A 338 39.91 9.49 5.60
C GLU A 338 40.65 8.34 4.89
N GLY A 339 41.96 8.50 4.68
CA GLY A 339 42.81 7.49 4.02
C GLY A 339 43.09 7.75 2.54
N LEU A 340 42.42 8.72 1.90
CA LEU A 340 42.84 9.22 0.59
C LEU A 340 43.95 10.27 0.73
N PRO A 341 44.96 10.27 -0.15
CA PRO A 341 45.93 11.37 -0.23
C PRO A 341 45.24 12.73 -0.46
N ALA A 342 45.78 13.79 0.14
CA ALA A 342 45.29 15.15 -0.08
C ALA A 342 45.38 15.52 -1.57
N GLY A 343 44.30 16.09 -2.10
CA GLY A 343 44.20 16.47 -3.52
C GLY A 343 43.81 15.32 -4.46
N THR A 344 43.41 14.15 -3.94
CA THR A 344 42.83 13.07 -4.75
C THR A 344 41.59 13.57 -5.49
N ARG A 345 41.45 13.22 -6.77
CA ARG A 345 40.33 13.63 -7.63
C ARG A 345 39.45 12.44 -8.02
N SER A 346 38.16 12.72 -8.21
CA SER A 346 37.23 11.74 -8.78
C SER A 346 37.46 11.60 -10.28
N ALA A 347 37.78 10.39 -10.73
CA ALA A 347 37.81 10.03 -12.16
C ALA A 347 36.41 9.73 -12.73
N GLY A 348 35.36 9.85 -11.91
CA GLY A 348 34.00 9.45 -12.23
C GLY A 348 33.43 8.49 -11.18
N ALA A 349 32.22 8.02 -11.47
CA ALA A 349 31.55 7.03 -10.65
C ALA A 349 30.84 5.99 -11.51
N ARG A 350 30.57 4.82 -10.93
CA ARG A 350 29.76 3.80 -11.61
C ARG A 350 28.85 3.05 -10.65
N LEU A 351 27.65 2.74 -11.16
CA LEU A 351 26.74 1.78 -10.57
C LEU A 351 27.03 0.40 -11.17
N VAL A 352 27.24 -0.59 -10.30
CA VAL A 352 27.48 -1.97 -10.70
C VAL A 352 26.32 -2.84 -10.22
N PHE A 353 25.51 -3.30 -11.17
CA PHE A 353 24.34 -4.12 -10.90
C PHE A 353 24.71 -5.60 -10.95
N VAL A 354 24.66 -6.26 -9.79
CA VAL A 354 24.84 -7.71 -9.65
C VAL A 354 23.51 -8.47 -9.58
N GLY A 355 22.38 -7.75 -9.58
CA GLY A 355 21.04 -8.34 -9.71
C GLY A 355 20.73 -8.88 -11.11
N ASP A 356 19.53 -9.44 -11.27
CA ASP A 356 19.04 -10.01 -12.53
C ASP A 356 18.64 -8.93 -13.56
N VAL A 357 19.59 -8.05 -13.92
CA VAL A 357 19.44 -7.05 -14.98
C VAL A 357 19.80 -7.66 -16.35
N ASN A 358 20.95 -8.33 -16.42
CA ASN A 358 21.49 -8.95 -17.63
C ASN A 358 21.99 -10.38 -17.33
N LYS A 359 22.50 -11.06 -18.36
CA LYS A 359 23.17 -12.38 -18.19
C LYS A 359 24.38 -12.28 -17.27
N GLY A 360 25.21 -11.25 -17.45
CA GLY A 360 26.30 -10.87 -16.53
C GLY A 360 25.91 -9.69 -15.63
N TYR A 361 26.90 -9.08 -14.96
CA TYR A 361 26.70 -7.80 -14.29
C TYR A 361 26.44 -6.69 -15.32
N ALA A 362 25.79 -5.61 -14.91
CA ALA A 362 25.59 -4.42 -15.73
C ALA A 362 26.26 -3.20 -15.08
N GLU A 363 26.84 -2.31 -15.88
CA GLU A 363 27.42 -1.06 -15.39
C GLU A 363 26.65 0.15 -15.93
N ARG A 364 26.56 1.20 -15.13
CA ARG A 364 26.23 2.56 -15.57
C ARG A 364 27.29 3.51 -15.05
N ARG A 365 27.89 4.28 -15.95
CA ARG A 365 28.95 5.23 -15.60
C ARG A 365 28.37 6.63 -15.54
N GLN A 366 28.89 7.40 -14.60
CA GLN A 366 28.77 8.83 -14.50
C GLN A 366 30.16 9.40 -14.71
N HIS A 367 30.30 10.37 -15.61
CA HIS A 367 31.57 11.05 -15.83
C HIS A 367 32.03 11.80 -14.57
N ALA A 368 33.31 12.14 -14.53
CA ALA A 368 33.85 13.03 -13.50
C ALA A 368 33.04 14.33 -13.45
N LEU A 369 32.88 14.89 -12.26
CA LEU A 369 32.11 16.12 -12.10
C LEU A 369 32.82 17.29 -12.77
N GLU A 370 32.13 17.93 -13.70
CA GLU A 370 32.60 19.15 -14.34
C GLU A 370 31.92 20.36 -13.68
N PRO A 371 32.68 21.24 -12.99
CA PRO A 371 32.11 22.46 -12.46
C PRO A 371 31.77 23.42 -13.59
N ASP A 372 30.65 24.14 -13.44
CA ASP A 372 30.29 25.24 -14.31
C ASP A 372 31.09 26.52 -13.98
N GLU A 373 30.76 27.63 -14.65
CA GLU A 373 31.41 28.94 -14.47
C GLU A 373 31.37 29.46 -13.02
N THR A 374 30.43 28.98 -12.21
CA THR A 374 30.29 29.34 -10.79
C THR A 374 31.06 28.40 -9.85
N GLY A 375 31.68 27.34 -10.38
CA GLY A 375 32.30 26.28 -9.60
C GLY A 375 31.31 25.21 -9.13
N ALA A 376 30.03 25.30 -9.47
CA ALA A 376 29.00 24.37 -9.04
C ALA A 376 28.84 23.22 -10.03
N THR A 377 28.41 22.06 -9.52
CA THR A 377 28.14 20.85 -10.34
C THR A 377 26.67 20.46 -10.22
N HIS A 378 26.19 19.52 -11.04
CA HIS A 378 24.82 18.98 -10.87
C HIS A 378 24.61 18.35 -9.49
N ALA A 379 25.67 17.80 -8.87
CA ALA A 379 25.61 17.25 -7.53
C ALA A 379 25.36 18.33 -6.47
N HIS A 380 26.02 19.50 -6.58
CA HIS A 380 25.76 20.65 -5.71
C HIS A 380 24.30 21.09 -5.81
N ARG A 381 23.78 21.23 -7.04
CA ARG A 381 22.38 21.61 -7.29
C ARG A 381 21.39 20.58 -6.75
N ALA A 382 21.67 19.29 -6.94
CA ALA A 382 20.82 18.21 -6.46
C ALA A 382 20.75 18.18 -4.92
N ILE A 383 21.89 18.36 -4.24
CA ILE A 383 21.95 18.43 -2.78
C ILE A 383 21.21 19.67 -2.28
N ALA A 384 21.43 20.84 -2.88
CA ALA A 384 20.73 22.07 -2.52
C ALA A 384 19.21 21.93 -2.68
N GLY A 385 18.73 21.41 -3.82
CA GLY A 385 17.31 21.20 -4.05
C GLY A 385 16.68 20.18 -3.07
N ALA A 386 17.42 19.12 -2.71
CA ALA A 386 16.95 18.18 -1.71
C ALA A 386 16.87 18.82 -0.31
N VAL A 387 17.83 19.66 0.07
CA VAL A 387 17.81 20.37 1.35
C VAL A 387 16.62 21.30 1.47
N GLU A 388 16.32 22.08 0.43
CA GLU A 388 15.15 22.98 0.43
C GLU A 388 13.85 22.17 0.59
N ALA A 389 13.71 21.07 -0.17
CA ALA A 389 12.55 20.20 -0.07
C ALA A 389 12.45 19.50 1.29
N MET A 390 13.58 19.12 1.91
CA MET A 390 13.59 18.51 3.25
C MET A 390 13.26 19.55 4.32
N ALA A 391 13.77 20.78 4.21
CA ALA A 391 13.58 21.86 5.17
C ALA A 391 12.13 22.38 5.25
N ALA A 392 11.31 22.13 4.22
CA ALA A 392 9.97 22.68 4.09
C ALA A 392 8.99 22.24 5.21
N SER A 393 7.87 22.98 5.32
CA SER A 393 6.69 22.60 6.10
C SER A 393 5.67 21.79 5.29
N CYS A 394 5.75 21.87 3.96
CA CYS A 394 4.86 21.18 3.02
C CYS A 394 5.68 20.37 2.02
N PHE A 395 5.24 19.14 1.74
CA PHE A 395 5.97 18.20 0.88
C PHE A 395 5.12 17.79 -0.32
N THR A 396 5.66 18.03 -1.51
CA THR A 396 4.96 17.70 -2.77
C THR A 396 4.88 16.18 -2.98
N ALA A 397 3.67 15.70 -3.27
CA ALA A 397 3.42 14.34 -3.74
C ALA A 397 3.56 14.29 -5.27
N THR A 398 4.60 13.64 -5.78
CA THR A 398 4.84 13.52 -7.23
C THR A 398 4.49 12.11 -7.70
N VAL A 399 3.56 11.99 -8.65
CA VAL A 399 3.19 10.70 -9.27
C VAL A 399 4.34 10.20 -10.15
N ASN A 400 4.72 8.93 -9.99
CA ASN A 400 5.82 8.31 -10.71
C ASN A 400 5.66 6.77 -10.74
N ASP A 401 6.55 6.07 -11.46
CA ASP A 401 6.50 4.62 -11.66
C ASP A 401 6.68 3.77 -10.38
N LEU A 402 7.07 4.38 -9.25
CA LEU A 402 7.23 3.71 -7.96
C LEU A 402 5.98 3.79 -7.08
N CYS A 403 4.98 4.59 -7.44
CA CYS A 403 3.72 4.73 -6.68
C CYS A 403 3.04 3.39 -6.33
N PRO A 404 2.96 2.38 -7.23
CA PRO A 404 2.29 1.12 -6.91
C PRO A 404 2.92 0.33 -5.76
N MET A 405 4.20 0.54 -5.48
CA MET A 405 4.97 -0.15 -4.43
C MET A 405 5.30 0.78 -3.24
N CYS A 406 4.74 1.99 -3.22
CA CYS A 406 5.03 2.97 -2.19
C CYS A 406 4.45 2.53 -0.83
N PRO A 407 5.24 2.44 0.25
CA PRO A 407 4.75 1.96 1.54
C PRO A 407 3.71 2.89 2.18
N VAL A 408 3.76 4.18 1.83
CA VAL A 408 2.87 5.24 2.37
C VAL A 408 1.72 5.60 1.42
N ARG A 409 1.41 4.71 0.46
CA ARG A 409 0.39 4.93 -0.59
C ARG A 409 -1.00 5.28 -0.03
N ARG A 410 -1.42 4.65 1.06
CA ARG A 410 -2.73 4.88 1.73
C ARG A 410 -2.86 6.26 2.39
N SER A 411 -1.76 6.99 2.49
CA SER A 411 -1.71 8.35 3.03
C SER A 411 -1.28 9.37 1.98
N CYS A 412 -1.26 8.98 0.70
CA CYS A 412 -0.87 9.85 -0.39
C CYS A 412 -2.10 10.55 -0.96
N PRO A 413 -2.17 11.90 -0.96
CA PRO A 413 -3.31 12.63 -1.52
C PRO A 413 -3.38 12.54 -3.05
N ALA A 414 -2.30 12.09 -3.72
CA ALA A 414 -2.26 11.91 -5.17
C ALA A 414 -2.66 10.49 -5.62
N GLN A 415 -3.25 9.67 -4.74
CA GLN A 415 -3.69 8.30 -5.02
C GLN A 415 -5.10 8.10 -4.50
N ASP A 416 -5.93 7.34 -5.22
CA ASP A 416 -7.32 7.04 -4.83
C ASP A 416 -7.40 6.42 -3.41
N ASP A 417 -6.46 5.52 -3.09
CA ASP A 417 -6.39 4.86 -1.77
C ASP A 417 -6.15 5.83 -0.60
N GLY A 418 -5.67 7.04 -0.88
CA GLY A 418 -5.34 8.08 0.10
C GLY A 418 -6.17 9.36 -0.08
N GLU A 419 -7.21 9.36 -0.92
CA GLU A 419 -8.04 10.55 -1.19
C GLU A 419 -8.61 11.13 0.10
N GLN A 420 -8.98 10.28 1.07
CA GLN A 420 -9.52 10.71 2.37
C GLN A 420 -8.53 11.51 3.25
N VAL A 421 -7.25 11.60 2.88
CA VAL A 421 -6.21 12.32 3.64
C VAL A 421 -5.96 13.72 3.08
N GLY A 422 -6.42 14.01 1.86
CA GLY A 422 -6.10 15.24 1.12
C GLY A 422 -7.24 16.24 0.95
N ARG A 423 -8.40 16.03 1.57
CA ARG A 423 -9.52 16.99 1.52
C ARG A 423 -9.43 18.03 2.63
#